data_AF-A0A964JCI3-F1
#
_entry.id   AF-A0A964JCI3-F1
#
_cell.length_a   1.000
_cell.length_b   1.000
_cell.length_c   1.000
_cell.angle_alpha   90.00
_cell.angle_beta   90.00
_cell.angle_gamma   90.00
#
_symmetry.space_group_name_H-M   'P 1'
#
loop_
_entity.id
_entity.type
_entity.pdbx_description
1 polymer ?
#
loop_
_entity_poly.entity_id
_entity_poly.type
_entity_poly.pdbx_seq_one_letter_code
_entity_poly.pdbx_strand_id
1 'polypeptide(L)' 'MENYPIINLLHRHGKILAAGLALCMPLGALLLFLTGASWAALPIGIVAGVVGYVLARSYVELIHIITETLMPR' A
#
# COMPACT_ATOMS: atom_id res chain seq x y z
N MET A 1 21.88 -2.25 -11.09
CA MET A 1 20.55 -1.70 -10.73
C MET A 1 20.43 -0.19 -11.01
N GLU A 2 21.34 0.42 -11.78
CA GLU A 2 21.32 1.87 -12.06
C GLU A 2 20.28 2.31 -13.10
N ASN A 3 19.79 1.39 -13.96
CA ASN A 3 18.82 1.72 -15.00
C ASN A 3 17.34 1.64 -14.54
N TYR A 4 17.04 1.14 -13.33
CA TYR A 4 15.68 0.98 -12.82
C TYR A 4 15.52 1.53 -11.39
N PRO A 5 15.58 2.86 -11.22
CA PRO A 5 15.53 3.52 -9.91
C PRO A 5 14.23 3.22 -9.16
N ILE A 6 13.11 3.11 -9.87
CA ILE A 6 11.79 2.78 -9.31
C ILE A 6 11.80 1.39 -8.68
N ILE A 7 12.44 0.41 -9.32
CA ILE A 7 12.46 -0.96 -8.82
C ILE A 7 13.35 -1.08 -7.59
N ASN A 8 14.48 -0.38 -7.57
CA ASN A 8 15.34 -0.32 -6.39
C ASN A 8 14.62 0.36 -5.20
N LEU A 9 13.81 1.38 -5.49
CA LEU A 9 12.99 2.07 -4.49
C LEU A 9 11.86 1.16 -3.98
N LEU A 10 11.20 0.42 -4.86
CA LEU A 10 10.15 -0.53 -4.49
C LEU A 10 10.70 -1.74 -3.71
N HIS A 11 11.89 -2.21 -4.06
CA HIS A 11 12.57 -3.29 -3.34
C HIS A 11 12.96 -2.84 -1.92
N ARG A 12 13.45 -1.61 -1.77
CA ARG A 12 13.94 -1.09 -0.48
C ARG A 12 12.83 -0.51 0.41
N HIS A 13 11.78 0.05 -0.18
CA HIS A 13 10.72 0.78 0.55
C HIS A 13 9.30 0.33 0.21
N GLY A 14 9.08 -0.64 -0.69
CA GLY A 14 7.72 -1.04 -1.11
C GLY A 14 6.85 -1.48 0.05
N LYS A 15 7.43 -2.14 1.05
CA LYS A 15 6.72 -2.53 2.29
C LYS A 15 6.33 -1.32 3.15
N ILE A 16 7.22 -0.33 3.24
CA ILE A 16 7.00 0.92 3.99
C ILE A 16 5.98 1.81 3.27
N LEU A 17 6.06 1.92 1.95
CA LEU A 17 5.11 2.66 1.12
C LEU A 17 3.73 2.00 1.16
N ALA A 18 3.64 0.68 1.06
CA ALA A 18 2.39 -0.06 1.21
C ALA A 18 1.77 0.15 2.61
N ALA A 19 2.57 0.13 3.66
CA ALA A 19 2.11 0.43 5.02
C ALA A 19 1.63 1.88 5.17
N GLY A 20 2.35 2.85 4.59
CA GLY A 20 1.94 4.27 4.60
C GLY A 20 0.63 4.49 3.85
N LEU A 21 0.47 3.88 2.69
CA LEU A 21 -0.74 3.98 1.87
C LEU A 21 -1.93 3.29 2.55
N ALA A 22 -1.68 2.16 3.23
CA ALA A 22 -2.67 1.49 4.04
C ALA A 22 -3.09 2.28 5.28
N LEU A 23 -2.20 3.08 5.87
CA LEU A 23 -2.51 3.96 7.00
C LEU A 23 -3.33 5.20 6.59
N CYS A 24 -3.23 5.65 5.34
CA CYS A 24 -4.06 6.75 4.84
C CYS A 24 -5.56 6.45 4.86
N MET A 25 -5.96 5.20 4.63
CA MET A 25 -7.36 4.74 4.67
C MET A 25 -8.02 4.89 6.05
N PRO A 26 -7.49 4.31 7.14
CA PRO A 26 -8.05 4.48 8.49
C PRO A 26 -7.90 5.92 8.99
N LEU A 27 -6.84 6.65 8.62
CA LEU A 27 -6.73 8.09 8.93
C LEU A 27 -7.81 8.91 8.23
N GLY A 28 -8.11 8.63 6.95
CA GLY A 28 -9.19 9.28 6.21
C GLY A 28 -10.56 8.98 6.80
N ALA A 29 -10.78 7.73 7.24
CA ALA A 29 -12.01 7.36 7.93
C ALA A 29 -12.17 8.01 9.31
N LEU A 30 -11.07 8.17 10.05
CA LEU A 30 -11.05 8.91 11.32
C LEU A 30 -11.40 10.39 11.11
N LEU A 31 -10.84 11.02 10.06
CA LEU A 31 -11.18 12.40 9.69
C LEU A 31 -12.65 12.54 9.28
N LEU A 32 -13.17 11.61 8.48
CA LEU A 32 -14.59 11.59 8.11
C LEU A 32 -15.50 11.48 9.34
N PHE A 33 -15.14 10.59 10.27
CA PHE A 33 -15.86 10.47 11.54
C PHE A 33 -15.84 11.79 12.34
N LEU A 34 -14.69 12.47 12.42
CA LEU A 34 -14.57 13.78 13.10
C LEU A 34 -15.39 14.88 12.43
N THR A 35 -15.65 14.80 11.12
CA THR A 35 -16.53 15.74 10.39
C THR A 35 -18.03 15.43 10.55
N GLY A 36 -18.41 14.46 11.38
CA GLY A 36 -19.80 14.10 11.66
C GLY A 36 -20.36 13.00 10.76
N ALA A 37 -19.50 12.26 10.03
CA ALA A 37 -19.93 11.07 9.30
C ALA A 37 -20.42 9.97 10.25
N SER A 38 -21.19 9.03 9.72
CA SER A 38 -21.76 7.95 10.53
C SER A 38 -20.66 7.08 11.17
N TRP A 39 -21.00 6.44 12.29
CA TRP A 39 -20.11 5.52 13.00
C TRP A 39 -19.70 4.32 12.13
N ALA A 40 -20.41 4.05 11.03
CA ALA A 40 -20.03 3.04 10.06
C ALA A 40 -18.76 3.40 9.26
N ALA A 41 -18.36 4.67 9.22
CA ALA A 41 -17.13 5.10 8.53
C ALA A 41 -15.87 4.46 9.11
N LEU A 42 -15.82 4.25 10.43
CA LEU A 42 -14.68 3.64 11.12
C LEU A 42 -14.42 2.18 10.69
N PRO A 43 -15.37 1.23 10.81
CA PRO A 43 -15.13 -0.14 10.37
C PRO A 43 -14.88 -0.23 8.86
N ILE A 44 -15.57 0.58 8.05
CA ILE A 44 -15.32 0.61 6.59
C ILE A 44 -13.89 1.06 6.29
N GLY A 45 -13.40 2.11 6.96
CA GLY A 45 -12.02 2.59 6.81
C GLY A 45 -10.97 1.57 7.22
N ILE A 46 -11.21 0.85 8.32
CA ILE A 46 -10.32 -0.23 8.78
C ILE A 46 -10.28 -1.35 7.74
N VAL A 47 -11.44 -1.84 7.29
CA VAL A 47 -11.53 -2.91 6.28
C VAL A 47 -10.86 -2.47 4.97
N ALA A 48 -11.17 -1.26 4.49
CA ALA A 48 -10.58 -0.72 3.27
C ALA A 48 -9.06 -0.51 3.39
N GLY A 49 -8.55 -0.12 4.56
CA GLY A 49 -7.11 -0.03 4.84
C GLY A 49 -6.40 -1.38 4.81
N VAL A 50 -7.00 -2.41 5.44
CA VAL A 50 -6.46 -3.78 5.40
C VAL A 50 -6.46 -4.34 3.98
N VAL A 51 -7.57 -4.18 3.25
CA VAL A 51 -7.67 -4.63 1.85
C VAL A 51 -6.66 -3.88 0.98
N GLY A 52 -6.54 -2.56 1.14
CA GLY A 52 -5.57 -1.73 0.43
C GLY A 52 -4.12 -2.16 0.71
N TYR A 53 -3.80 -2.49 1.97
CA TYR A 53 -2.48 -3.02 2.33
C TYR A 53 -2.16 -4.33 1.61
N VAL A 54 -3.11 -5.28 1.63
CA VAL A 54 -2.93 -6.59 0.99
C VAL A 54 -2.74 -6.42 -0.51
N LEU A 55 -3.59 -5.62 -1.17
CA LEU A 55 -3.47 -5.35 -2.60
C LEU A 55 -2.14 -4.67 -2.96
N ALA A 56 -1.75 -3.64 -2.22
CA ALA A 56 -0.49 -2.93 -2.44
C ALA A 56 0.72 -3.87 -2.24
N ARG A 57 0.69 -4.70 -1.20
CA ARG A 57 1.73 -5.71 -0.94
C ARG A 57 1.79 -6.72 -2.08
N SER A 58 0.66 -7.27 -2.51
CA SER A 58 0.61 -8.20 -3.63
C SER A 58 1.13 -7.58 -4.92
N TYR A 59 0.83 -6.31 -5.19
CA TYR A 59 1.32 -5.62 -6.38
C TYR A 59 2.84 -5.43 -6.36
N VAL A 60 3.41 -5.04 -5.21
CA VAL A 60 4.87 -4.93 -5.02
C VAL A 60 5.55 -6.28 -5.24
N GLU A 61 4.97 -7.35 -4.69
CA GLU A 61 5.49 -8.71 -4.81
C GLU A 61 5.44 -9.20 -6.27
N LEU A 62 4.36 -8.90 -6.99
CA LEU A 62 4.22 -9.21 -8.41
C LEU A 62 5.27 -8.46 -9.25
N ILE A 63 5.48 -7.17 -8.99
CA ILE A 63 6.54 -6.39 -9.65
C ILE A 63 7.91 -7.00 -9.35
N HIS A 64 8.15 -7.44 -8.12
CA HIS A 64 9.41 -8.07 -7.76
C HIS A 64 9.65 -9.35 -8.56
N ILE A 65 8.65 -10.24 -8.64
CA ILE A 65 8.70 -11.49 -9.42
C ILE A 65 8.93 -11.19 -10.91
N ILE A 66 8.21 -10.22 -11.47
CA ILE A 66 8.38 -9.81 -12.89
C ILE A 66 9.80 -9.31 -13.12
N THR A 67 10.33 -8.51 -12.19
CA THR A 67 11.69 -7.98 -12.35
C THR A 67 12.72 -9.10 -12.25
N GLU A 68 12.54 -10.04 -11.33
CA GLU A 68 13.43 -11.19 -11.15
C GLU A 68 13.40 -12.13 -12.37
N THR A 69 12.24 -12.31 -13.00
CA THR A 69 12.09 -13.14 -14.21
C THR A 69 12.60 -12.45 -15.48
N LEU A 70 12.44 -11.13 -15.62
CA LEU A 70 12.91 -10.39 -16.80
C LEU A 70 14.38 -9.96 -16.73
N MET A 71 14.93 -9.80 -15.53
CA MET A 71 16.33 -9.49 -15.29
C MET A 71 16.93 -10.52 -14.34
N PRO A 72 17.11 -11.78 -14.80
CA PRO A 72 17.84 -12.77 -14.03
C PRO A 72 19.27 -12.26 -13.86
N ARG A 73 19.79 -12.31 -12.63
CA ARG A 73 21.18 -11.97 -12.34
C ARG A 73 22.14 -12.92 -13.05
#